data_AF-A0A2T4MWW3-F1
#
_entry.id   AF-A0A2T4MWW3-F1
#
_cell.length_a   1.000
_cell.length_b   1.000
_cell.length_c   1.000
_cell.angle_alpha   90.00
_cell.angle_beta   90.00
_cell.angle_gamma   90.00
#
_symmetry.space_group_name_H-M   'P 1'
#
loop_
_entity.id
_entity.type
_entity.pdbx_description
1 polymer ?
#
loop_
_entity_poly.entity_id
_entity_poly.type
_entity_poly.pdbx_seq_one_letter_code
_entity_poly.pdbx_strand_id
1 'polypeptide(L)'
;MQVKVADFRDAISHLSRIQGVDYHSCANNGERALWLERAKRFFNEYSALDCKRATDYDRAHMTNLLDSLKNRIETTTINLA
;
A
#
# COMPACT_ATOMS: atom_id res chain seq x y z
N MET A 1 -13.81 -6.71 -4.80
CA MET A 1 -14.81 -5.63 -4.78
C MET A 1 -14.67 -4.83 -6.07
N GLN A 2 -15.74 -4.73 -6.86
CA GLN A 2 -15.72 -3.99 -8.12
C GLN A 2 -15.82 -2.48 -7.85
N VAL A 3 -14.89 -1.69 -8.37
CA VAL A 3 -14.87 -0.22 -8.18
C VAL A 3 -14.81 0.55 -9.49
N LYS A 4 -15.09 1.87 -9.42
CA LYS A 4 -14.90 2.78 -10.56
C LYS A 4 -13.41 3.01 -10.80
N VAL A 5 -13.06 3.43 -12.02
CA VAL A 5 -11.66 3.67 -12.40
C VAL A 5 -11.01 4.81 -11.60
N ALA A 6 -11.79 5.81 -11.19
CA ALA A 6 -11.31 6.90 -10.34
C ALA A 6 -10.86 6.35 -8.97
N ASP A 7 -11.76 5.64 -8.27
CA ASP A 7 -11.46 5.02 -6.97
C ASP A 7 -10.25 4.07 -7.04
N PHE A 8 -10.12 3.33 -8.15
CA PHE A 8 -8.97 2.44 -8.38
C PHE A 8 -7.65 3.22 -8.49
N ARG A 9 -7.64 4.35 -9.21
CA ARG A 9 -6.46 5.21 -9.36
C ARG A 9 -6.13 6.01 -8.09
N ASP A 10 -7.15 6.36 -7.31
CA ASP A 10 -6.96 6.96 -5.99
C ASP A 10 -6.29 5.96 -5.04
N ALA A 11 -6.70 4.69 -5.09
CA ALA A 11 -6.04 3.62 -4.34
C ALA A 11 -4.57 3.42 -4.76
N ILE A 12 -4.25 3.46 -6.06
CA ILE A 12 -2.87 3.44 -6.58
C ILE A 12 -2.07 4.62 -6.00
N SER A 13 -2.62 5.83 -6.07
CA SER A 13 -1.97 7.04 -5.57
C SER A 13 -1.70 6.96 -4.07
N HIS A 14 -2.67 6.43 -3.32
CA HIS A 14 -2.53 6.25 -1.88
C HIS A 14 -1.48 5.18 -1.53
N LEU A 15 -1.47 4.03 -2.23
CA LEU A 15 -0.46 2.99 -2.05
C LEU A 15 0.95 3.55 -2.28
N SER A 16 1.16 4.30 -3.35
CA SER A 16 2.44 4.96 -3.65
C SER A 16 2.90 5.86 -2.50
N ARG A 17 1.98 6.65 -1.93
CA ARG A 17 2.27 7.48 -0.76
C ARG A 17 2.61 6.66 0.49
N ILE A 18 1.82 5.64 0.82
CA ILE A 18 2.03 4.83 2.03
C ILE A 18 3.38 4.12 1.99
N GLN A 19 3.70 3.48 0.86
CA GLN A 19 4.90 2.66 0.74
C GLN A 19 6.18 3.48 0.56
N GLY A 20 6.07 4.67 -0.03
CA GLY A 20 7.18 5.61 -0.19
C GLY A 20 7.24 6.64 0.93
N VAL A 21 6.41 7.69 0.81
CA VAL A 21 6.48 8.89 1.66
C VAL A 21 6.28 8.54 3.14
N ASP A 22 5.16 7.91 3.48
CA ASP A 22 4.80 7.70 4.89
C ASP A 22 5.77 6.72 5.59
N TYR A 23 6.29 5.73 4.86
CA TYR A 23 7.34 4.87 5.38
C TYR A 23 8.61 5.67 5.65
N HIS A 24 9.10 6.42 4.66
CA HIS A 24 10.36 7.15 4.81
C HIS A 24 10.29 8.33 5.79
N SER A 25 9.09 8.81 6.13
CA SER A 25 8.90 9.87 7.14
C SER A 25 8.96 9.37 8.59
N CYS A 26 8.88 8.06 8.85
CA CYS A 26 8.93 7.54 10.22
C CYS A 26 10.34 7.69 10.82
N ALA A 27 10.45 8.39 11.95
CA ALA A 27 11.68 8.71 12.66
C ALA A 27 12.02 7.73 13.79
N ASN A 28 11.05 6.94 14.27
CA ASN A 28 11.27 5.98 15.37
C ASN A 28 10.45 4.68 15.22
N ASN A 29 10.72 3.71 16.11
CA ASN A 29 10.07 2.40 16.09
C ASN A 29 8.57 2.44 16.40
N GLY A 30 8.10 3.40 17.21
CA GLY A 30 6.67 3.58 17.48
C GLY A 30 5.90 4.06 16.25
N GLU A 31 6.44 5.05 15.54
CA GLU A 31 5.89 5.50 14.25
C GLU A 31 5.94 4.40 13.20
N ARG A 32 7.01 3.60 13.18
CA ARG A 32 7.14 2.42 12.31
C ARG A 32 6.06 1.37 12.62
N ALA A 33 5.74 1.17 13.90
CA ALA A 33 4.66 0.27 14.32
C ALA A 33 3.29 0.75 13.83
N LEU A 34 2.97 2.03 14.04
CA LEU A 34 1.73 2.65 13.54
C LEU A 34 1.65 2.65 12.02
N TRP A 35 2.78 2.83 11.32
CA TRP A 35 2.83 2.66 9.88
C TRP A 35 2.55 1.21 9.48
N LEU A 36 3.15 0.22 10.16
CA LEU A 36 2.98 -1.20 9.83
C LEU A 36 1.52 -1.65 9.96
N GLU A 37 0.82 -1.20 11.00
CA GLU A 37 -0.61 -1.49 11.18
C GLU A 37 -1.45 -0.92 10.03
N ARG A 38 -1.23 0.36 9.68
CA ARG A 38 -1.92 1.01 8.57
C ARG A 38 -1.59 0.36 7.23
N ALA A 39 -0.33 0.07 6.98
CA ALA A 39 0.15 -0.60 5.77
C ALA A 39 -0.53 -1.96 5.56
N LYS A 40 -0.60 -2.80 6.60
CA LYS A 40 -1.30 -4.10 6.55
C LYS A 40 -2.78 -3.94 6.26
N ARG A 41 -3.44 -2.97 6.90
CA ARG A 41 -4.85 -2.67 6.65
C ARG A 41 -5.09 -2.27 5.19
N PHE A 42 -4.34 -1.31 4.67
CA PHE A 42 -4.50 -0.83 3.29
C PHE A 42 -4.11 -1.87 2.25
N PHE A 43 -3.11 -2.71 2.52
CA PHE A 43 -2.78 -3.85 1.67
C PHE A 43 -3.99 -4.79 1.52
N ASN A 44 -4.65 -5.15 2.63
CA ASN A 44 -5.82 -6.02 2.59
C ASN A 44 -7.02 -5.35 1.88
N GLU A 45 -7.26 -4.06 2.15
CA GLU A 45 -8.35 -3.32 1.51
C GLU A 45 -8.14 -3.20 -0.01
N TYR A 46 -6.93 -2.88 -0.46
CA TYR A 46 -6.64 -2.59 -1.86
C TYR A 46 -6.34 -3.83 -2.71
N SER A 47 -5.78 -4.89 -2.14
CA SER A 47 -5.60 -6.17 -2.86
C SER A 47 -6.93 -6.83 -3.24
N ALA A 48 -8.03 -6.48 -2.56
CA ALA A 48 -9.36 -6.97 -2.88
C ALA A 48 -10.05 -6.15 -3.98
N LEU A 49 -9.47 -5.04 -4.46
CA LEU A 49 -10.09 -4.19 -5.48
C LEU A 49 -9.91 -4.77 -6.87
N ASP A 50 -10.95 -4.64 -7.69
CA ASP A 50 -10.88 -4.90 -9.12
C ASP A 50 -11.65 -3.81 -9.89
N CYS A 51 -11.16 -3.48 -11.09
CA CYS A 51 -11.75 -2.47 -11.95
C CYS A 51 -11.76 -2.93 -13.42
N LYS A 52 -12.96 -3.22 -13.95
CA LYS A 52 -13.17 -3.61 -15.36
C LYS A 52 -12.69 -2.58 -16.37
N ARG A 53 -12.68 -1.30 -16.00
CA ARG A 53 -12.28 -0.17 -16.87
C ARG A 53 -10.86 0.30 -16.62
N ALA A 54 -10.13 -0.32 -15.69
CA ALA A 54 -8.71 -0.04 -15.52
C ALA A 54 -7.96 -0.44 -16.80
N THR A 55 -6.92 0.31 -17.14
CA THR A 55 -6.00 -0.07 -18.21
C THR A 55 -5.05 -1.15 -17.72
N ASP A 56 -4.33 -1.79 -18.65
CA ASP A 56 -3.29 -2.76 -18.26
C ASP A 56 -2.16 -2.09 -17.48
N TYR A 57 -1.87 -0.82 -17.79
CA TYR A 57 -0.95 -0.01 -17.01
C TYR A 57 -1.45 0.19 -15.58
N ASP A 58 -2.71 0.58 -15.38
CA ASP A 58 -3.28 0.75 -14.04
C ASP A 58 -3.20 -0.55 -13.22
N ARG A 59 -3.53 -1.70 -13.84
CA ARG A 59 -3.43 -3.02 -13.21
C ARG A 59 -1.99 -3.39 -12.84
N ALA A 60 -1.06 -3.28 -13.79
CA ALA A 60 0.34 -3.57 -13.54
C ALA A 60 0.92 -2.67 -12.45
N HIS A 61 0.55 -1.39 -12.45
CA HIS A 61 1.00 -0.44 -11.45
C HIS A 61 0.46 -0.79 -10.06
N MET A 62 -0.84 -1.11 -9.94
CA MET A 62 -1.43 -1.60 -8.69
C MET A 62 -0.69 -2.84 -8.17
N THR A 63 -0.47 -3.85 -9.02
CA THR A 63 0.25 -5.08 -8.64
C THR A 63 1.66 -4.77 -8.13
N ASN A 64 2.44 -3.97 -8.87
CA ASN A 64 3.80 -3.62 -8.47
C ASN A 64 3.85 -2.86 -7.12
N LEU A 65 2.89 -1.97 -6.88
CA LEU A 65 2.79 -1.24 -5.60
C LEU A 65 2.42 -2.18 -4.44
N LEU A 66 1.50 -3.11 -4.66
CA LEU A 66 1.11 -4.11 -3.66
C LEU A 66 2.28 -5.04 -3.31
N ASP A 67 3.02 -5.53 -4.30
CA ASP A 67 4.20 -6.38 -4.08
C ASP A 67 5.29 -5.62 -3.31
N SER A 68 5.54 -4.36 -3.69
CA SER A 68 6.52 -3.52 -2.99
C SER A 68 6.11 -3.24 -1.54
N LEU A 69 4.82 -2.94 -1.31
CA LEU A 69 4.29 -2.73 0.04
C LEU A 69 4.38 -4.02 0.87
N LYS A 70 4.05 -5.17 0.30
CA LYS A 70 4.15 -6.48 0.95
C LYS A 70 5.59 -6.76 1.40
N ASN A 71 6.56 -6.62 0.49
CA ASN A 71 7.98 -6.81 0.81
C ASN A 71 8.41 -5.89 1.97
N ARG A 72 7.93 -4.65 1.97
CA ARG A 72 8.25 -3.68 3.02
C ARG A 72 7.61 -4.06 4.36
N ILE A 73 6.36 -4.53 4.36
CA ILE A 73 5.67 -5.04 5.56
C ILE A 73 6.47 -6.21 6.16
N GLU A 74 6.93 -7.14 5.32
CA GLU A 74 7.67 -8.34 5.75
C GLU A 74 9.07 -8.02 6.27
N THR A 75 9.75 -7.04 5.67
CA THR A 75 11.11 -6.63 6.05
C THR A 75 11.16 -5.61 7.18
N THR A 76 10.03 -4.99 7.52
CA THR A 76 9.95 -4.05 8.65
C THR A 76 9.99 -4.83 9.97
N THR A 77 11.19 -5.02 10.50
CA THR A 77 11.41 -5.58 11.85
C THR A 77 11.28 -4.46 12.89
N ILE A 78 10.33 -4.60 13.81
CA ILE A 78 10.21 -3.70 14.96
C ILE A 78 10.85 -4.40 16.15
N ASN A 79 12.07 -3.98 16.49
CA ASN A 79 12.66 -4.36 17.76
C ASN A 79 12.02 -3.48 18.84
N LEU A 80 11.09 -4.06 19.59
CA LEU A 80 10.59 -3.48 20.83
C LEU A 80 11.69 -3.66 21.87
N ALA A 81 12.43 -2.57 22.13
CA ALA A 81 13.36 -2.47 23.24
C ALA A 81 12.61 -2.21 24.54
#